data_AF-A0A7Y5W3T5-F1
#
_entry.id   AF-A0A7Y5W3T5-F1
#
_cell.length_a   1.000
_cell.length_b   1.000
_cell.length_c   1.000
_cell.angle_alpha   90.00
_cell.angle_beta   90.00
_cell.angle_gamma   90.00
#
_symmetry.space_group_name_H-M   'P 1'
#
loop_
_entity.id
_entity.type
_entity.pdbx_description
1 polymer ?
#
loop_
_entity_poly.entity_id
_entity_poly.type
_entity_poly.pdbx_seq_one_letter_code
_entity_poly.pdbx_strand_id
1 'polypeptide(L)' 'MSASPNEFELAAQAKPLSLPRQFLLFLMENKKWWLLPIVLILGAVGILALFAGTGAAPFIYTMF' A
#
# COMPACT_ATOMS: atom_id res chain seq x y z
N MET A 1 -22.29 -43.26 11.69
CA MET A 1 -22.30 -42.39 10.49
C MET A 1 -21.32 -41.26 10.75
N SER A 2 -20.07 -41.39 10.32
CA SER A 2 -19.06 -40.33 10.48
C SER A 2 -19.30 -39.29 9.39
N ALA A 3 -19.88 -38.15 9.76
CA ALA A 3 -20.05 -37.02 8.86
C ALA A 3 -18.66 -36.47 8.51
N SER A 4 -18.25 -36.63 7.25
CA SER A 4 -17.07 -35.96 6.71
C SER A 4 -17.25 -34.45 6.88
N PRO A 5 -16.22 -33.69 7.32
CA PRO A 5 -16.33 -32.25 7.45
C PRO A 5 -16.74 -31.64 6.10
N ASN A 6 -17.84 -30.89 6.09
CA ASN A 6 -18.27 -30.15 4.89
C ASN A 6 -17.26 -29.03 4.59
N GLU A 7 -17.06 -28.68 3.32
CA GLU A 7 -16.10 -27.63 2.89
C GLU A 7 -16.32 -26.28 3.60
N PHE A 8 -17.56 -25.98 3.97
CA PHE A 8 -17.93 -24.80 4.76
C PHE A 8 -17.33 -24.80 6.17
N GLU A 9 -17.28 -25.96 6.85
CA GLU A 9 -16.71 -26.06 8.21
C GLU A 9 -15.19 -25.95 8.19
N LEU A 10 -14.55 -26.37 7.10
CA LEU A 10 -13.11 -26.20 6.88
C LEU A 10 -12.76 -24.73 6.60
N ALA A 11 -13.59 -24.03 5.82
CA ALA A 11 -13.41 -22.59 5.55
C ALA A 11 -13.61 -21.73 6.82
N ALA A 12 -14.53 -22.12 7.71
CA ALA A 12 -14.78 -21.41 8.97
C ALA A 12 -13.62 -21.54 9.98
N GLN A 13 -12.84 -22.63 9.90
CA GLN A 13 -11.66 -22.84 10.73
C GLN A 13 -10.41 -22.14 10.18
N ALA A 14 -10.46 -21.59 8.95
CA ALA A 14 -9.34 -20.89 8.37
C ALA A 14 -9.04 -19.60 9.16
N LYS A 15 -7.80 -19.49 9.64
CA LYS A 15 -7.34 -18.31 10.38
C LYS A 15 -7.47 -17.07 9.49
N PRO A 16 -8.19 -16.02 9.91
CA PRO A 16 -8.29 -14.80 9.13
C PRO A 16 -6.90 -14.20 8.91
N LEU A 17 -6.64 -13.71 7.70
CA LEU A 17 -5.39 -13.00 7.41
C LEU A 17 -5.27 -11.79 8.35
N SER A 18 -4.04 -11.53 8.82
CA SER A 18 -3.75 -10.32 9.58
C SER A 18 -3.96 -9.07 8.70
N LEU A 19 -4.38 -7.96 9.32
CA LEU A 19 -4.65 -6.69 8.62
C LEU A 19 -3.51 -6.23 7.69
N PRO A 20 -2.22 -6.26 8.10
CA PRO A 20 -1.13 -5.86 7.20
C PRO A 20 -1.02 -6.78 5.99
N ARG A 21 -1.29 -8.07 6.16
CA ARG A 21 -1.21 -9.07 5.10
C ARG A 21 -2.37 -8.93 4.13
N GLN A 22 -3.60 -8.67 4.61
CA GLN A 22 -4.74 -8.36 3.74
C GLN A 22 -4.49 -7.09 2.92
N PHE A 23 -3.93 -6.05 3.53
CA PHE A 23 -3.61 -4.80 2.83
C PHE A 23 -2.56 -5.00 1.73
N LEU A 24 -1.48 -5.72 2.02
CA LEU A 24 -0.46 -6.03 1.00
C LEU A 24 -1.03 -6.87 -0.13
N LEU A 25 -1.87 -7.85 0.19
CA LEU A 25 -2.49 -8.72 -0.81
C LEU A 25 -3.48 -7.92 -1.68
N PHE A 26 -4.25 -7.02 -1.09
CA PHE A 26 -5.07 -6.05 -1.82
C PHE A 26 -4.22 -5.17 -2.74
N LEU A 27 -3.09 -4.63 -2.27
CA LEU A 27 -2.16 -3.89 -3.11
C LEU A 27 -1.65 -4.72 -4.29
N MET A 28 -1.29 -5.97 -4.07
CA MET A 28 -0.80 -6.86 -5.14
C MET A 28 -1.89 -7.23 -6.15
N GLU A 29 -3.14 -7.37 -5.70
CA GLU A 29 -4.31 -7.66 -6.54
C GLU A 29 -4.69 -6.45 -7.41
N ASN A 30 -4.50 -5.23 -6.90
CA ASN A 30 -4.69 -4.03 -7.67
C ASN A 30 -3.59 -3.91 -8.73
N LYS A 31 -3.97 -3.72 -10.01
CA LYS A 31 -3.02 -3.62 -11.13
C LYS A 31 -1.94 -2.57 -10.81
N LYS A 32 -0.68 -2.93 -11.02
CA LYS A 32 0.51 -2.06 -10.79
C LYS A 32 0.34 -0.65 -11.37
N TRP A 33 -0.40 -0.52 -12.47
CA TRP A 33 -0.73 0.76 -13.11
C TRP A 33 -1.51 1.76 -12.24
N TRP A 34 -2.30 1.30 -11.28
CA TRP A 34 -3.04 2.17 -10.34
C TRP A 34 -2.20 2.56 -9.11
N LEU A 35 -1.32 1.68 -8.65
CA LEU A 35 -0.44 1.97 -7.51
C LEU A 35 0.78 2.81 -7.89
N LEU A 36 1.28 2.62 -9.11
CA LEU A 36 2.43 3.36 -9.63
C LEU A 36 2.28 4.88 -9.49
N PRO A 37 1.18 5.54 -9.91
CA PRO A 37 1.03 6.99 -9.76
C PRO A 37 1.01 7.43 -8.28
N ILE A 38 0.39 6.65 -7.39
CA ILE A 38 0.32 6.97 -5.95
C ILE A 38 1.73 6.92 -5.35
N VAL A 39 2.46 5.83 -5.58
CA VAL A 39 3.82 5.65 -5.07
C VAL A 39 4.77 6.70 -5.64
N LEU A 40 4.62 7.06 -6.91
CA LEU A 40 5.45 8.07 -7.58
C LEU A 40 5.23 9.46 -6.97
N ILE A 41 3.99 9.88 -6.75
CA ILE A 41 3.69 11.18 -6.11
C ILE A 41 4.18 11.20 -4.66
N LEU A 42 3.93 10.13 -3.90
CA LEU A 42 4.43 10.05 -2.51
C LEU A 42 5.96 10.10 -2.45
N GLY A 43 6.64 9.42 -3.38
CA GLY A 43 8.09 9.49 -3.53
C GLY A 43 8.56 10.90 -3.88
N ALA A 44 7.91 11.57 -4.83
CA ALA A 44 8.22 12.94 -5.20
C ALA A 44 8.05 13.92 -4.02
N VAL A 45 6.97 13.79 -3.25
CA VAL A 45 6.74 14.60 -2.03
C VAL A 45 7.82 14.32 -0.99
N GLY A 46 8.19 13.05 -0.77
CA GLY A 46 9.29 12.70 0.13
C GLY A 46 10.63 13.32 -0.29
N ILE A 47 10.94 13.29 -1.58
CA ILE A 47 12.12 13.95 -2.15
C ILE A 47 12.07 15.46 -1.91
N LEU A 48 10.94 16.11 -2.24
CA LEU A 48 10.76 17.54 -2.00
C LEU A 48 10.90 17.90 -0.52
N ALA A 49 10.39 17.07 0.40
CA ALA A 49 10.53 17.26 1.83
C ALA A 49 12.00 17.19 2.30
N LEU A 50 12.80 16.30 1.71
CA LEU A 50 14.25 16.26 1.96
C LEU A 50 14.94 17.55 1.49
N PHE A 51 14.55 18.07 0.32
CA PHE A 51 15.09 19.33 -0.21
C PHE A 51 14.55 20.58 0.52
N ALA A 52 13.39 20.51 1.16
CA ALA A 52 12.79 21.63 1.90
C ALA A 52 13.66 22.09 3.09
N GLY A 53 14.43 21.19 3.70
CA GLY A 53 15.40 21.53 4.76
C GLY A 53 16.76 22.04 4.22
N THR A 54 16.97 22.00 2.90
CA THR A 54 18.20 22.47 2.25
C THR A 54 18.04 23.92 1.80
N GLY A 55 19.15 24.65 1.61
CA GLY A 55 19.17 26.01 1.07
C GLY A 55 18.61 26.16 -0.36
N ALA A 56 17.93 25.13 -0.90
CA ALA A 56 17.14 25.16 -2.12
C ALA A 56 15.79 25.87 -1.95
N ALA A 57 15.32 26.07 -0.70
CA ALA A 57 14.07 26.76 -0.39
C ALA A 57 13.88 28.14 -1.09
N PRO A 58 14.90 29.01 -1.25
CA PRO A 58 14.75 30.28 -1.95
C PRO A 58 14.43 30.13 -3.43
N PHE A 59 14.94 29.10 -4.11
CA PHE A 59 14.75 28.91 -5.56
C PHE A 59 13.36 28.41 -5.94
N ILE A 60 12.66 27.77 -5.00
CA ILE A 60 11.25 27.36 -5.15
C ILE A 60 10.33 28.59 -5.15
N TYR A 61 10.67 29.62 -4.36
CA TYR A 61 9.88 30.84 -4.23
C TYR A 61 10.28 31.96 -5.21
N THR A 62 11.54 32.02 -5.66
CA THR A 62 11.99 33.10 -6.58
C THR A 62 11.49 32.96 -8.02
N MET A 63 10.82 31.85 -8.37
CA MET A 63 10.21 31.65 -9.70
C MET A 63 8.79 32.24 -9.81
N PHE A 64 8.33 32.95 -8.77
CA PHE A 64 7.08 33.70 -8.74
C PHE A 64 7.32 35.18 -8.44
#